data_AF-A0A660ST63-F1
#
_entry.id   AF-A0A660ST63-F1
#
_cell.length_a   1.000
_cell.length_b   1.000
_cell.length_c   1.000
_cell.angle_alpha   90.00
_cell.angle_beta   90.00
_cell.angle_gamma   90.00
#
_symmetry.space_group_name_H-M   'P 1'
#
loop_
_entity.id
_entity.type
_entity.pdbx_description
1 polymer ?
#
loop_
_entity_poly.entity_id
_entity_poly.type
_entity_poly.pdbx_seq_one_letter_code
_entity_poly.pdbx_strand_id
1 'polypeptide(L)'
;MSGKAVIATTSLAGCFGCHMSLLDIDERILDLIELVEFDKSPITDIKEFSRECDVGLIEGGCCNHENVNVLRDFRKHCKALVVVGECAWMGGLPALRNNIPVKECLEEAYLTGPT
;
A
#
# COMPACT_ATOMS: atom_id res chain seq x y z
N MET A 1 -22.96 0.04 21.69
CA MET A 1 -21.88 -0.82 21.17
C MET A 1 -21.32 -0.09 19.96
N SER A 2 -20.10 0.42 20.03
CA SER A 2 -19.44 1.01 18.85
C SER A 2 -19.18 -0.13 17.85
N GLY A 3 -19.49 0.07 16.56
CA GLY A 3 -19.22 -0.93 15.52
C GLY A 3 -17.72 -1.24 15.40
N LYS A 4 -17.37 -2.34 14.73
CA LYS A 4 -15.97 -2.70 14.40
C LYS A 4 -15.31 -1.55 13.64
N ALA A 5 -14.03 -1.31 13.90
CA ALA A 5 -13.27 -0.29 13.17
C ALA A 5 -13.08 -0.73 11.71
N VAL A 6 -13.18 0.20 10.77
CA VAL A 6 -13.03 -0.11 9.34
C VAL A 6 -11.63 0.26 8.86
N ILE A 7 -10.92 -0.72 8.29
CA ILE A 7 -9.54 -0.58 7.83
C ILE A 7 -9.46 -0.80 6.33
N ALA A 8 -8.78 0.09 5.62
CA ALA A 8 -8.37 -0.10 4.23
C ALA A 8 -6.85 -0.24 4.14
N THR A 9 -6.36 -0.96 3.15
CA THR A 9 -4.91 -1.10 2.92
C THR A 9 -4.58 -0.97 1.44
N THR A 10 -3.37 -0.53 1.11
CA THR A 10 -2.90 -0.52 -0.28
C THR A 10 -1.40 -0.68 -0.35
N SER A 11 -0.95 -1.29 -1.44
CA SER A 11 0.45 -1.39 -1.83
C SER A 11 0.69 -0.53 -3.06
N LEU A 12 1.50 0.51 -2.90
CA LEU A 12 1.92 1.42 -3.97
C LEU A 12 3.25 0.92 -4.59
N ALA A 13 4.28 1.76 -4.64
CA ALA A 13 5.64 1.36 -5.02
C ALA A 13 6.34 0.65 -3.85
N GLY A 14 5.83 -0.52 -3.49
CA GLY A 14 6.35 -1.41 -2.45
C GLY A 14 6.63 -2.81 -2.99
N CYS A 15 7.13 -3.68 -2.12
CA CYS A 15 7.42 -5.09 -2.45
C CYS A 15 6.36 -6.06 -1.95
N PHE A 16 5.27 -5.56 -1.36
CA PHE A 16 4.23 -6.32 -0.65
C PHE A 16 4.70 -6.93 0.69
N GLY A 17 5.94 -6.64 1.11
CA GLY A 17 6.55 -7.19 2.32
C GLY A 17 5.91 -6.67 3.60
N CYS A 18 5.36 -5.45 3.62
CA CYS A 18 4.67 -4.95 4.82
C CYS A 18 3.30 -5.61 4.99
N HIS A 19 2.60 -5.93 3.88
CA HIS A 19 1.41 -6.77 3.94
C HIS A 19 1.74 -8.19 4.40
N MET A 20 2.86 -8.78 3.95
CA MET A 20 3.29 -10.08 4.48
C MET A 20 3.59 -10.01 5.98
N SER A 21 4.29 -8.98 6.44
CA SER A 21 4.50 -8.77 7.88
C SER A 21 3.21 -8.55 8.68
N LEU A 22 2.16 -8.01 8.06
CA LEU A 22 0.82 -7.94 8.67
C LEU A 22 0.16 -9.32 8.76
N LEU A 23 0.37 -10.19 7.76
CA LEU A 23 -0.15 -11.57 7.77
C LEU A 23 0.68 -12.50 8.66
N ASP A 24 1.96 -12.20 8.89
CA ASP A 24 2.86 -12.88 9.83
C ASP A 24 2.50 -12.64 11.32
N ILE A 25 1.29 -12.14 11.61
CA ILE A 25 0.72 -12.20 12.96
C ILE A 25 0.12 -13.58 13.27
N ASP A 26 0.13 -14.49 12.30
CA ASP A 26 -0.29 -15.88 12.38
C ASP A 26 -1.76 -16.03 12.83
N GLU A 27 -2.05 -16.89 13.82
CA GLU A 27 -3.42 -17.10 14.31
C GLU A 27 -4.11 -15.83 14.82
N ARG A 28 -3.35 -14.79 15.19
CA ARG A 28 -3.91 -13.52 15.68
C ARG A 28 -4.69 -12.78 14.60
N ILE A 29 -4.59 -13.18 13.33
CA ILE A 29 -5.46 -12.66 12.28
C ILE A 29 -6.94 -13.01 12.55
N LEU A 30 -7.21 -14.16 13.19
CA LEU A 30 -8.55 -14.59 13.58
C LEU A 30 -9.12 -13.70 14.68
N ASP A 31 -8.28 -13.26 15.62
CA ASP A 31 -8.68 -12.27 16.62
C ASP A 31 -8.87 -10.89 15.99
N LEU A 32 -8.02 -10.52 15.02
CA LEU A 32 -8.09 -9.22 14.36
C LEU A 32 -9.41 -9.02 13.61
N ILE A 33 -9.88 -10.03 12.86
CA ILE A 33 -11.16 -9.95 12.13
C ILE A 33 -12.38 -9.84 13.06
N GLU A 34 -12.23 -10.18 14.35
CA GLU A 34 -13.26 -9.92 15.36
C GLU A 34 -13.28 -8.47 15.86
N LEU A 35 -12.19 -7.72 15.66
CA LEU A 35 -12.05 -6.33 16.09
C LEU A 35 -12.28 -5.32 14.95
N VAL A 36 -11.98 -5.71 13.70
CA VAL A 36 -11.98 -4.80 12.55
C VAL A 36 -12.69 -5.40 11.34
N GLU A 37 -13.16 -4.54 10.45
CA GLU A 37 -13.63 -4.89 9.11
C GLU A 37 -12.62 -4.38 8.07
N PHE A 38 -12.29 -5.20 7.08
CA PHE A 38 -11.47 -4.76 5.95
C PHE A 38 -12.35 -4.26 4.80
N ASP A 39 -12.08 -3.03 4.35
CA ASP A 39 -12.60 -2.46 3.11
C ASP A 39 -11.60 -2.69 1.96
N LYS A 40 -11.47 -1.75 1.02
CA LYS A 40 -10.52 -1.78 -0.10
C LYS A 40 -9.12 -2.17 0.38
N SER A 41 -8.65 -3.33 -0.07
CA SER A 41 -7.40 -3.95 0.36
C SER A 41 -6.95 -5.00 -0.66
N PRO A 42 -5.63 -5.17 -0.92
CA PRO A 42 -5.13 -6.22 -1.81
C PRO A 42 -5.48 -7.65 -1.37
N ILE A 43 -5.83 -7.86 -0.09
CA ILE A 43 -6.26 -9.16 0.45
C ILE A 43 -7.79 -9.34 0.40
N THR A 44 -8.51 -8.40 -0.21
CA THR A 44 -9.97 -8.45 -0.41
C THR A 44 -10.29 -8.27 -1.90
N ASP A 45 -11.50 -8.64 -2.31
CA ASP A 45 -11.97 -8.39 -3.68
C ASP A 45 -12.61 -7.01 -3.91
N ILE A 46 -12.60 -6.14 -2.89
CA ILE A 46 -13.19 -4.80 -2.94
C ILE A 46 -12.28 -3.87 -3.76
N LYS A 47 -12.78 -3.41 -4.92
CA LYS A 47 -11.99 -2.57 -5.85
C LYS A 47 -12.13 -1.07 -5.60
N GLU A 48 -13.28 -0.65 -5.09
CA GLU A 48 -13.57 0.74 -4.72
C GLU A 48 -13.99 0.83 -3.26
N PHE A 49 -13.74 1.98 -2.63
CA PHE A 49 -14.14 2.19 -1.24
C PHE A 49 -15.64 1.98 -1.08
N SER A 50 -16.04 1.04 -0.21
CA SER A 50 -17.47 0.77 0.01
C SER A 50 -18.09 1.77 0.98
N ARG A 51 -17.26 2.34 1.88
CA ARG A 51 -17.61 3.32 2.91
C ARG A 51 -16.38 4.08 3.39
N GLU A 52 -16.58 5.10 4.22
CA GLU A 52 -15.48 5.79 4.91
C GLU A 52 -14.78 4.84 5.90
N CYS A 53 -13.44 4.83 5.86
CA CYS A 53 -12.59 4.00 6.70
C CYS A 53 -12.03 4.80 7.87
N ASP A 54 -11.87 4.15 9.03
CA ASP A 54 -11.25 4.77 10.20
C ASP A 54 -9.73 4.90 10.02
N VAL A 55 -9.10 3.86 9.45
CA VAL A 55 -7.65 3.81 9.23
C VAL A 55 -7.33 3.30 7.83
N GLY A 56 -6.45 4.02 7.12
CA GLY A 56 -5.83 3.57 5.88
C GLY A 56 -4.36 3.22 6.08
N LEU A 57 -3.97 1.97 5.82
CA LEU A 57 -2.59 1.51 5.88
C LEU A 57 -1.94 1.60 4.49
N ILE A 58 -0.88 2.39 4.38
CA ILE A 58 -0.20 2.66 3.11
C ILE A 58 1.17 2.00 3.12
N GLU A 59 1.36 0.98 2.29
CA GLU A 59 2.68 0.44 1.95
C GLU A 59 3.17 1.04 0.62
N GLY A 60 4.48 1.29 0.53
CA GLY A 60 5.13 1.70 -0.71
C GLY A 60 5.06 3.20 -0.99
N GLY A 61 6.03 3.71 -1.74
CA GLY A 61 6.08 5.11 -2.19
C GLY A 61 5.22 5.36 -3.43
N CYS A 62 5.32 6.55 -4.03
CA CYS A 62 4.71 6.82 -5.34
C CYS A 62 5.76 6.78 -6.45
N CYS A 63 5.70 5.81 -7.36
CA CYS A 63 6.62 5.71 -8.50
C CYS A 63 6.00 6.05 -9.86
N ASN A 64 4.66 6.15 -9.93
CA ASN A 64 3.91 6.52 -11.13
C ASN A 64 2.65 7.33 -10.79
N HIS A 65 1.94 7.79 -11.82
CA HIS A 65 0.72 8.60 -11.66
C HIS A 65 -0.41 7.86 -10.94
N GLU A 66 -0.54 6.56 -11.16
CA GLU A 66 -1.60 5.77 -10.53
C GLU A 66 -1.41 5.67 -9.01
N ASN A 67 -0.17 5.50 -8.53
CA ASN A 67 0.11 5.51 -7.10
C ASN A 67 -0.31 6.84 -6.44
N VAL A 68 -0.14 7.96 -7.14
CA VAL A 68 -0.55 9.28 -6.62
C VAL A 68 -2.08 9.38 -6.57
N ASN A 69 -2.78 8.84 -7.57
CA ASN A 69 -4.24 8.81 -7.59
C ASN A 69 -4.78 7.96 -6.43
N VAL A 70 -4.27 6.74 -6.27
CA VAL A 70 -4.64 5.82 -5.18
C VAL A 70 -4.36 6.46 -3.82
N LEU A 71 -3.19 7.06 -3.60
CA LEU A 71 -2.86 7.70 -2.32
C LEU A 71 -3.81 8.87 -1.99
N ARG A 72 -4.14 9.69 -2.99
CA ARG A 72 -5.12 10.79 -2.83
C ARG A 72 -6.52 10.26 -2.56
N ASP A 73 -6.90 9.13 -3.16
CA ASP A 73 -8.17 8.46 -2.93
C ASP A 73 -8.26 7.94 -1.49
N PHE A 74 -7.21 7.28 -1.00
CA PHE A 74 -7.07 6.87 0.40
C PHE A 74 -7.16 8.06 1.36
N ARG A 75 -6.51 9.19 1.06
CA ARG A 75 -6.57 10.42 1.89
C ARG A 75 -7.97 11.02 2.00
N LYS A 76 -8.83 10.82 0.99
CA LYS A 76 -10.22 11.29 1.00
C LYS A 76 -11.15 10.36 1.77
N HIS A 77 -10.89 9.05 1.75
CA HIS A 77 -11.78 8.04 2.30
C HIS A 77 -11.37 7.51 3.68
N CYS A 78 -10.18 7.88 4.18
CA CYS A 78 -9.69 7.44 5.49
C CYS A 78 -9.55 8.61 6.47
N LYS A 79 -10.05 8.46 7.69
CA LYS A 79 -9.90 9.47 8.77
C LYS A 79 -8.44 9.63 9.18
N ALA A 80 -7.76 8.51 9.42
CA ALA A 80 -6.32 8.45 9.67
C ALA A 80 -5.60 7.69 8.55
N LEU A 81 -4.41 8.17 8.15
CA LEU A 81 -3.50 7.43 7.30
C LEU A 81 -2.25 7.06 8.08
N VAL A 82 -1.82 5.81 7.95
CA VAL A 82 -0.61 5.27 8.56
C VAL A 82 0.31 4.81 7.44
N VAL A 83 1.52 5.34 7.44
CA VAL A 83 2.61 4.88 6.57
C VAL A 83 3.22 3.62 7.18
N VAL A 84 3.24 2.54 6.41
CA VAL A 84 3.75 1.24 6.83
C VAL A 84 4.97 0.89 6.00
N GLY A 85 6.11 0.79 6.68
CA GLY A 85 7.39 0.43 6.08
C GLY A 85 8.20 1.60 5.52
N GLU A 86 9.48 1.33 5.27
CA GLU A 86 10.46 2.32 4.83
C GLU A 86 10.13 2.90 3.45
N CYS A 87 9.60 2.08 2.54
CA CYS A 87 9.23 2.53 1.20
C CYS A 87 8.16 3.64 1.25
N ALA A 88 7.18 3.54 2.14
CA ALA A 88 6.14 4.55 2.32
C ALA A 88 6.65 5.80 3.06
N TRP A 89 7.62 5.63 3.97
CA TRP A 89 8.17 6.70 4.79
C TRP A 89 9.20 7.57 4.03
N MET A 90 10.23 6.95 3.44
CA MET A 90 11.38 7.66 2.82
C MET A 90 11.64 7.24 1.37
N GLY A 91 10.76 6.43 0.76
CA GLY A 91 10.90 5.94 -0.61
C GLY A 91 11.64 4.61 -0.75
N GLY A 92 12.42 4.21 0.26
CA GLY A 92 13.08 2.89 0.35
C GLY A 92 13.94 2.52 -0.86
N LEU A 93 14.05 1.21 -1.12
CA LEU A 93 14.86 0.70 -2.23
C LEU A 93 14.46 1.27 -3.61
N PRO A 94 13.16 1.42 -3.95
CA PRO A 94 12.75 2.03 -5.22
C PRO A 94 13.30 3.45 -5.43
N ALA A 95 13.56 4.21 -4.36
CA ALA A 95 14.07 5.58 -4.45
C ALA A 95 15.57 5.64 -4.84
N LEU A 96 16.31 4.53 -4.82
CA LEU A 96 17.70 4.50 -5.31
C LEU A 96 17.82 4.89 -6.78
N ARG A 97 16.76 4.67 -7.58
CA ARG A 97 16.72 5.08 -8.99
C ARG A 97 16.68 6.59 -9.18
N ASN A 98 16.43 7.40 -8.14
CA ASN A 98 16.20 8.84 -8.28
C ASN A 98 17.42 9.61 -8.82
N ASN A 99 18.61 9.03 -8.73
CA ASN A 99 19.84 9.59 -9.30
C ASN A 99 20.09 9.15 -10.76
N ILE A 100 19.19 8.35 -11.34
CA ILE A 100 19.28 7.82 -12.70
C ILE A 100 18.07 8.35 -13.50
N PRO A 101 18.25 8.89 -14.72
CA PRO A 101 17.13 9.30 -15.55
C PRO A 101 16.14 8.15 -15.78
N VAL A 102 14.84 8.41 -15.59
CA VAL A 102 13.77 7.43 -15.80
C VAL A 102 13.86 6.72 -17.15
N LYS A 103 14.24 7.47 -18.19
CA LYS A 103 14.37 6.94 -19.55
C LYS A 103 15.42 5.84 -19.60
N GLU A 104 16.57 6.02 -18.96
CA GLU A 104 17.64 5.02 -18.90
C GLU A 104 17.19 3.77 -18.15
N CYS A 105 16.45 3.93 -17.04
CA CYS A 105 15.89 2.78 -16.32
C CYS A 105 14.94 1.94 -17.20
N LEU A 106 14.10 2.60 -18.02
CA LEU A 106 13.16 1.93 -18.91
C LEU A 106 13.86 1.28 -20.11
N GLU A 107 14.84 1.96 -20.71
CA GLU A 107 15.64 1.40 -21.82
C GLU A 107 16.40 0.16 -21.35
N GLU A 108 17.00 0.19 -20.17
CA GLU A 108 17.67 -0.98 -19.60
C GLU A 108 16.69 -2.13 -19.33
N ALA A 109 15.55 -1.85 -18.71
CA ALA A 109 14.58 -2.90 -18.37
C ALA A 109 13.91 -3.56 -19.59
N TYR A 110 13.74 -2.84 -20.69
CA TYR A 110 12.91 -3.28 -21.82
C TYR A 110 13.64 -3.46 -23.16
N LEU A 111 14.85 -2.88 -23.34
CA LEU A 111 15.55 -2.87 -24.63
C LEU A 111 16.99 -3.38 -24.56
N THR A 112 17.80 -2.90 -23.60
CA THR A 112 19.26 -3.14 -23.58
C THR A 112 19.72 -4.12 -22.52
N GLY A 113 18.88 -4.47 -21.57
CA GLY A 113 19.22 -5.38 -20.48
C GLY A 113 19.50 -6.82 -20.96
N PRO A 114 20.32 -7.57 -20.21
CA PRO A 114 20.63 -8.96 -20.53
C PRO A 114 19.38 -9.85 -20.44
N THR A 115 19.23 -10.77 -21.40
CA THR A 115 18.18 -11.82 -21.38
C THR A 115 18.58 -13.00 -20.51
#